data_AF-A0AAE3PK75-F1
#
_entry.id   AF-A0AAE3PK75-F1
#
_cell.length_a   1.000
_cell.length_b   1.000
_cell.length_c   1.000
_cell.angle_alpha   90.00
_cell.angle_beta   90.00
_cell.angle_gamma   90.00
#
_symmetry.space_group_name_H-M   'P 1'
#
loop_
_entity.id
_entity.type
_entity.pdbx_description
1 polymer ?
#
loop_
_entity_poly.entity_id
_entity_poly.type
_entity_poly.pdbx_seq_one_letter_code
_entity_poly.pdbx_strand_id
1 'polypeptide(L)'
;MGRTVILGVIGSDAHVVGITILEHALSAAGFDVVNLGVKSSQDEFVAAATEHEAEAVLVSSMYGHARQDCEGLHERISDAGLDVVTYVGGNLAVGQDDFDQTRATFEAMGFDRVFDAETDPSEAIAALERDLQLTSGESETVRVNT
;
A
#
# COMPACT_ATOMS: atom_id res chain seq x y z
N MET A 1 -3.94 1.79 19.08
CA MET A 1 -3.69 0.72 18.10
C MET A 1 -2.57 1.20 17.19
N GLY A 2 -1.56 0.36 16.94
CA GLY A 2 -0.53 0.67 15.94
C GLY A 2 -1.16 0.62 14.54
N ARG A 3 -0.78 1.58 13.69
CA ARG A 3 -1.29 1.72 12.32
C ARG A 3 -0.26 1.12 11.38
N THR A 4 -0.13 -0.20 11.39
CA THR A 4 0.98 -0.86 10.72
C THR A 4 0.71 -1.03 9.23
N VAL A 5 1.67 -0.61 8.42
CA VAL A 5 1.60 -0.58 6.96
C VAL A 5 2.77 -1.38 6.41
N ILE A 6 2.47 -2.41 5.63
CA ILE A 6 3.50 -3.16 4.89
C ILE A 6 3.78 -2.42 3.59
N LEU A 7 5.06 -2.17 3.30
CA LEU A 7 5.52 -1.53 2.08
C LEU A 7 6.59 -2.39 1.42
N GLY A 8 6.55 -2.53 0.09
CA GLY A 8 7.62 -3.23 -0.62
C GLY A 8 7.52 -3.11 -2.13
N VAL A 9 8.61 -3.47 -2.82
CA VAL A 9 8.61 -3.59 -4.29
C VAL A 9 8.46 -5.06 -4.67
N ILE A 10 7.41 -5.38 -5.42
CA ILE A 10 7.06 -6.76 -5.74
C ILE A 10 7.89 -7.32 -6.90
N GLY A 11 8.15 -8.64 -6.84
CA GLY A 11 8.64 -9.40 -7.99
C GLY A 11 10.14 -9.24 -8.23
N SER A 12 10.55 -8.92 -9.45
CA SER A 12 11.98 -8.80 -9.82
C SER A 12 12.52 -7.37 -9.79
N ASP A 13 11.70 -6.42 -9.34
CA ASP A 13 12.00 -5.00 -9.37
C ASP A 13 13.02 -4.60 -8.29
N ALA A 14 13.98 -3.75 -8.66
CA ALA A 14 15.05 -3.23 -7.79
C ALA A 14 14.94 -1.71 -7.52
N HIS A 15 13.85 -1.05 -7.92
CA HIS A 15 13.67 0.39 -7.77
C HIS A 15 13.31 0.78 -6.32
N VAL A 16 14.34 1.08 -5.53
CA VAL A 16 14.19 1.39 -4.10
C VAL A 16 13.75 2.84 -3.82
N VAL A 17 13.99 3.79 -4.72
CA VAL A 17 13.81 5.23 -4.42
C VAL A 17 12.36 5.58 -4.05
N GLY A 18 11.38 5.05 -4.80
CA GLY A 18 9.97 5.34 -4.56
C GLY A 18 9.50 4.84 -3.19
N ILE A 19 9.86 3.60 -2.82
CA ILE A 19 9.48 3.05 -1.51
C ILE A 19 10.19 3.74 -0.35
N THR A 20 11.44 4.19 -0.52
CA THR A 20 12.13 4.96 0.55
C THR A 20 11.45 6.31 0.79
N ILE A 21 11.00 6.99 -0.27
CA ILE A 21 10.25 8.25 -0.13
C ILE A 21 8.92 7.99 0.57
N LEU A 22 8.18 6.95 0.16
CA LEU A 22 6.91 6.57 0.78
C LEU A 22 7.09 6.16 2.24
N GLU A 23 8.10 5.37 2.58
CA GLU A 23 8.43 4.99 3.95
C GLU A 23 8.62 6.22 4.83
N HIS A 24 9.47 7.15 4.42
CA HIS A 24 9.70 8.38 5.17
C HIS A 24 8.42 9.23 5.31
N ALA A 25 7.61 9.32 4.26
CA ALA A 25 6.39 10.11 4.28
C ALA A 25 5.31 9.48 5.19
N LEU A 26 5.12 8.16 5.11
CA LEU A 26 4.19 7.40 5.95
C LEU A 26 4.63 7.43 7.42
N SER A 27 5.92 7.22 7.70
CA SER A 27 6.44 7.33 9.07
C SER A 27 6.28 8.76 9.61
N ALA A 28 6.49 9.79 8.79
CA ALA A 28 6.27 11.18 9.20
C ALA A 28 4.79 11.49 9.47
N ALA A 29 3.86 10.80 8.78
CA ALA A 29 2.43 10.86 9.03
C ALA A 29 1.98 10.03 10.25
N GLY A 30 2.90 9.30 10.90
CA GLY A 30 2.64 8.56 12.13
C GLY A 30 2.18 7.10 11.92
N PHE A 31 2.39 6.54 10.73
CA PHE A 31 2.20 5.11 10.47
C PHE A 31 3.42 4.31 10.92
N ASP A 32 3.18 3.08 11.36
CA ASP A 32 4.23 2.11 11.67
C ASP A 32 4.57 1.34 10.39
N VAL A 33 5.68 1.66 9.75
CA VAL A 33 5.97 1.15 8.40
C VAL A 33 6.91 -0.04 8.48
N VAL A 34 6.47 -1.17 7.94
CA VAL A 34 7.30 -2.37 7.74
C VAL A 34 7.70 -2.43 6.28
N ASN A 35 8.93 -2.01 5.99
CA ASN A 35 9.47 -2.02 4.63
C ASN A 35 10.16 -3.36 4.32
N LEU A 36 9.58 -4.14 3.40
CA LEU A 36 10.12 -5.42 2.92
C LEU A 36 11.29 -5.24 1.94
N GLY A 37 11.52 -4.01 1.49
CA GLY A 37 12.57 -3.67 0.54
C GLY A 37 12.16 -3.97 -0.90
N VAL A 38 13.13 -4.43 -1.68
CA VAL A 38 12.97 -4.70 -3.12
C VAL A 38 12.95 -6.19 -3.38
N LYS A 39 12.34 -6.58 -4.51
CA LYS A 39 12.21 -7.97 -4.94
C LYS A 39 11.47 -8.88 -3.95
N SER A 40 10.49 -8.31 -3.26
CA SER A 40 9.67 -9.03 -2.29
C SER A 40 8.66 -9.92 -3.03
N SER A 41 8.53 -11.15 -2.58
CA SER A 41 7.55 -12.12 -3.06
C SER A 41 6.17 -11.87 -2.45
N GLN A 42 5.11 -12.38 -3.10
CA GLN A 42 3.75 -12.33 -2.56
C GLN A 42 3.66 -12.97 -1.17
N ASP A 43 4.39 -14.06 -0.94
CA ASP A 43 4.43 -14.74 0.35
C ASP A 43 5.06 -13.88 1.45
N GLU A 44 6.07 -13.08 1.13
CA GLU A 44 6.66 -12.13 2.09
C GLU A 44 5.68 -11.03 2.47
N PHE A 45 4.89 -10.52 1.52
CA PHE A 45 3.82 -9.55 1.83
C PHE A 45 2.77 -10.13 2.76
N VAL A 46 2.27 -11.33 2.47
CA VAL A 46 1.25 -11.99 3.29
C VAL A 46 1.79 -12.36 4.66
N ALA A 47 3.00 -12.90 4.73
CA ALA A 47 3.66 -13.24 5.99
C ALA A 47 3.87 -12.01 6.87
N ALA A 48 4.39 -10.92 6.32
CA ALA A 48 4.61 -9.68 7.06
C ALA A 48 3.28 -9.04 7.51
N ALA A 49 2.27 -9.02 6.64
CA ALA A 49 0.94 -8.51 7.01
C ALA A 49 0.32 -9.31 8.16
N THR A 50 0.52 -10.62 8.16
CA THR A 50 0.07 -11.51 9.26
C THR A 50 0.88 -11.29 10.54
N GLU A 51 2.20 -11.27 10.45
CA GLU A 51 3.11 -11.16 11.60
C GLU A 51 2.96 -9.83 12.33
N HIS A 52 2.70 -8.76 11.58
CA HIS A 52 2.61 -7.40 12.11
C HIS A 52 1.18 -6.89 12.28
N GLU A 53 0.17 -7.75 12.09
CA GLU A 53 -1.25 -7.38 12.19
C GLU A 53 -1.56 -6.10 11.37
N ALA A 54 -1.04 -6.05 10.14
CA ALA A 54 -1.08 -4.85 9.33
C ALA A 54 -2.51 -4.44 8.96
N GLU A 55 -2.75 -3.14 8.85
CA GLU A 55 -4.03 -2.60 8.37
C GLU A 55 -3.99 -2.35 6.85
N ALA A 56 -2.79 -2.19 6.29
CA ALA A 56 -2.62 -1.95 4.86
C ALA A 56 -1.35 -2.57 4.27
N VAL A 57 -1.42 -2.91 2.98
CA VAL A 57 -0.33 -3.43 2.16
C VAL A 57 -0.18 -2.54 0.93
N LEU A 58 0.97 -1.88 0.82
CA LEU A 58 1.34 -0.99 -0.28
C LEU A 58 2.39 -1.67 -1.16
N VAL A 59 2.01 -1.95 -2.40
CA VAL A 59 2.85 -2.61 -3.39
C VAL A 59 3.40 -1.58 -4.38
N SER A 60 4.71 -1.58 -4.58
CA SER A 60 5.37 -0.77 -5.59
C SER A 60 5.84 -1.62 -6.77
N SER A 61 5.72 -1.12 -8.00
CA SER A 61 6.31 -1.70 -9.20
C SER A 61 6.58 -0.63 -10.26
N MET A 62 7.78 -0.63 -10.83
CA MET A 62 8.30 0.39 -11.75
C MET A 62 8.75 -0.18 -13.10
N TYR A 63 8.72 -1.50 -13.28
CA TYR A 63 9.22 -2.17 -14.49
C TYR A 63 8.13 -2.69 -15.43
N GLY A 64 6.86 -2.33 -15.19
CA GLY A 64 5.75 -2.55 -16.11
C GLY A 64 5.15 -3.96 -16.14
N HIS A 65 5.64 -4.87 -15.31
CA HIS A 65 5.13 -6.25 -15.20
C HIS A 65 4.31 -6.50 -13.93
N ALA A 66 3.82 -5.42 -13.30
CA ALA A 66 3.09 -5.49 -12.03
C ALA A 66 1.89 -6.45 -12.07
N ARG A 67 1.19 -6.54 -13.22
CA ARG A 67 0.05 -7.47 -13.37
C ARG A 67 0.45 -8.92 -13.14
N GLN A 68 1.59 -9.34 -13.68
CA GLN A 68 2.08 -10.71 -13.52
C GLN A 68 2.56 -10.95 -12.09
N ASP A 69 3.22 -9.96 -11.49
CA ASP A 69 3.72 -10.08 -10.12
C ASP A 69 2.61 -10.07 -9.07
N CYS A 70 1.50 -9.39 -9.33
CA CYS A 70 0.36 -9.30 -8.42
C CYS A 70 -0.70 -10.39 -8.68
N GLU A 71 -0.56 -11.20 -9.73
CA GLU A 71 -1.50 -12.27 -10.03
C GLU A 71 -1.53 -13.29 -8.88
N GLY A 72 -2.70 -13.48 -8.27
CA GLY A 72 -2.88 -14.35 -7.10
C GLY A 72 -2.54 -13.73 -5.73
N LEU A 73 -2.12 -12.46 -5.66
CA LEU A 73 -1.81 -11.80 -4.38
C LEU A 73 -3.06 -11.72 -3.48
N HIS A 74 -4.17 -11.21 -4.00
CA HIS A 74 -5.42 -11.05 -3.24
C HIS A 74 -6.02 -12.38 -2.81
N GLU A 75 -5.89 -13.42 -3.64
CA GLU A 75 -6.30 -14.78 -3.27
C GLU A 75 -5.50 -15.26 -2.04
N ARG A 76 -4.19 -15.04 -2.01
CA ARG A 76 -3.35 -15.40 -0.85
C ARG A 76 -3.65 -14.58 0.40
N ILE A 77 -3.92 -13.27 0.25
CA ILE A 77 -4.34 -12.41 1.37
C ILE A 77 -5.65 -12.95 1.96
N SER A 78 -6.62 -13.28 1.10
CA SER A 78 -7.90 -13.88 1.52
C SER A 78 -7.72 -15.26 2.16
N ASP A 79 -6.87 -16.13 1.60
CA ASP A 79 -6.60 -17.47 2.13
C ASP A 79 -5.90 -17.43 3.50
N ALA A 80 -5.12 -16.37 3.76
CA ALA A 80 -4.53 -16.08 5.07
C ALA A 80 -5.54 -15.51 6.08
N GLY A 81 -6.77 -15.20 5.64
CA GLY A 81 -7.81 -14.61 6.48
C GLY A 81 -7.55 -13.15 6.85
N LEU A 82 -6.75 -12.44 6.06
CA LEU A 82 -6.42 -11.04 6.27
C LEU A 82 -7.48 -10.13 5.63
N ASP A 83 -7.89 -9.10 6.37
CA ASP A 83 -8.76 -8.02 5.89
C ASP A 83 -7.94 -6.73 5.95
N VAL A 84 -7.20 -6.46 4.87
CA VAL A 84 -6.24 -5.35 4.78
C VAL A 84 -6.51 -4.51 3.55
N VAL A 85 -6.30 -3.21 3.66
CA VAL A 85 -6.39 -2.29 2.52
C VAL A 85 -5.18 -2.49 1.62
N THR A 86 -5.39 -2.68 0.32
CA THR A 86 -4.34 -3.01 -0.65
C THR A 86 -4.14 -1.92 -1.70
N TYR A 87 -2.95 -1.36 -1.76
CA TYR A 87 -2.59 -0.32 -2.71
C TYR A 87 -1.52 -0.82 -3.68
N VAL A 88 -1.55 -0.33 -4.91
CA VAL A 88 -0.49 -0.56 -5.89
C VAL A 88 -0.09 0.74 -6.58
N GLY A 89 1.21 0.97 -6.71
CA GLY A 89 1.76 2.23 -7.22
C GLY A 89 3.02 2.09 -8.06
N GLY A 90 3.19 2.99 -9.02
CA GLY A 90 4.39 3.12 -9.85
C GLY A 90 4.10 2.98 -11.35
N ASN A 91 5.08 2.46 -12.10
CA ASN A 91 4.94 2.19 -13.52
C ASN A 91 4.51 0.73 -13.74
N LEU A 92 3.19 0.53 -13.77
CA LEU A 92 2.56 -0.79 -13.65
C LEU A 92 2.42 -1.57 -14.97
N ALA A 93 2.51 -0.89 -16.12
CA ALA A 93 2.35 -1.46 -17.45
C ALA A 93 3.50 -1.05 -18.39
N VAL A 94 3.81 -1.88 -19.38
CA VAL A 94 4.82 -1.57 -20.41
C VAL A 94 4.15 -0.89 -21.60
N GLY A 95 4.38 0.41 -21.79
CA GLY A 95 3.91 1.14 -22.98
C GLY A 95 3.42 2.54 -22.65
N GLN A 96 2.83 3.21 -23.66
CA GLN A 96 1.99 4.39 -23.45
C GLN A 96 0.54 3.93 -23.22
N ASP A 97 0.34 3.02 -22.28
CA ASP A 97 -1.01 2.63 -21.89
C ASP A 97 -1.69 3.80 -21.19
N ASP A 98 -2.97 3.96 -21.48
CA ASP A 98 -3.82 4.94 -20.81
C ASP A 98 -3.93 4.54 -19.33
N PHE A 99 -3.56 5.44 -18.42
CA PHE A 99 -3.49 5.11 -16.99
C PHE A 99 -4.86 4.69 -16.43
N ASP A 100 -5.96 5.22 -16.95
CA ASP A 100 -7.31 4.79 -16.55
C ASP A 100 -7.57 3.31 -16.85
N GLN A 101 -7.06 2.80 -17.99
CA GLN A 101 -7.15 1.36 -18.32
C GLN A 101 -6.28 0.52 -17.38
N THR A 102 -5.09 1.01 -17.05
CA THR A 102 -4.19 0.36 -16.09
C THR A 102 -4.87 0.28 -14.72
N ARG A 103 -5.40 1.40 -14.23
CA ARG A 103 -6.17 1.49 -12.98
C ARG A 103 -7.32 0.49 -12.95
N ALA A 104 -8.18 0.50 -13.97
CA ALA A 104 -9.32 -0.42 -14.04
C ALA A 104 -8.90 -1.89 -14.00
N THR A 105 -7.73 -2.22 -14.57
CA THR A 105 -7.18 -3.58 -14.53
C THR A 105 -6.81 -4.01 -13.11
N PHE A 106 -6.09 -3.16 -12.36
CA PHE A 106 -5.67 -3.48 -11.00
C PHE A 106 -6.81 -3.42 -9.99
N GLU A 107 -7.77 -2.51 -10.15
CA GLU A 107 -9.01 -2.50 -9.38
C GLU A 107 -9.81 -3.81 -9.59
N ALA A 108 -9.89 -4.31 -10.83
CA ALA A 108 -10.52 -5.59 -11.14
C ALA A 108 -9.76 -6.80 -10.56
N MET A 109 -8.47 -6.67 -10.26
CA MET A 109 -7.68 -7.69 -9.56
C MET A 109 -7.91 -7.69 -8.04
N GLY A 110 -8.54 -6.63 -7.50
CA GLY A 110 -8.88 -6.53 -6.09
C GLY A 110 -8.16 -5.42 -5.33
N PHE A 111 -7.31 -4.60 -5.98
CA PHE A 111 -6.67 -3.47 -5.31
C PHE A 111 -7.68 -2.36 -4.99
N ASP A 112 -7.60 -1.81 -3.78
CA ASP A 112 -8.48 -0.74 -3.31
C ASP A 112 -8.09 0.62 -3.91
N ARG A 113 -6.79 0.85 -4.14
CA ARG A 113 -6.27 2.07 -4.78
C ARG A 113 -5.13 1.76 -5.72
N VAL A 114 -5.10 2.49 -6.84
CA VAL A 114 -4.08 2.39 -7.88
C VAL A 114 -3.50 3.77 -8.18
N PHE A 115 -2.19 3.89 -8.04
CA PHE A 115 -1.43 5.13 -8.24
C PHE A 115 -0.41 4.95 -9.36
N ASP A 116 -0.08 6.02 -10.07
CA ASP A 116 1.01 6.04 -11.04
C ASP A 116 2.33 6.45 -10.36
N ALA A 117 3.40 6.55 -11.15
CA ALA A 117 4.70 7.00 -10.66
C ALA A 117 4.77 8.52 -10.43
N GLU A 118 3.77 9.29 -10.88
CA GLU A 118 3.71 10.75 -10.78
C GLU A 118 2.91 11.22 -9.55
N THR A 119 2.12 10.33 -8.95
CA THR A 119 1.30 10.58 -7.77
C THR A 119 2.16 11.06 -6.59
N ASP A 120 1.72 12.15 -5.95
CA ASP A 120 2.39 12.67 -4.76
C ASP A 120 2.17 11.73 -3.55
N PRO A 121 3.21 11.44 -2.74
CA PRO A 121 3.07 10.61 -1.53
C PRO A 121 1.99 11.10 -0.55
N SER A 122 1.74 12.41 -0.51
CA SER A 122 0.70 13.03 0.30
C SER A 122 -0.71 12.59 -0.11
N GLU A 123 -0.93 12.32 -1.40
CA GLU A 123 -2.22 11.81 -1.90
C GLU A 123 -2.46 10.38 -1.44
N ALA A 124 -1.43 9.51 -1.51
CA ALA A 124 -1.49 8.14 -1.01
C ALA A 124 -1.73 8.11 0.51
N ILE A 125 -1.07 8.98 1.28
CA ILE A 125 -1.29 9.12 2.72
C ILE A 125 -2.72 9.55 3.01
N ALA A 126 -3.22 10.58 2.33
CA ALA A 126 -4.58 11.07 2.55
C ALA A 126 -5.64 10.04 2.15
N ALA A 127 -5.37 9.21 1.14
CA ALA A 127 -6.22 8.07 0.81
C ALA A 127 -6.19 7.03 1.93
N LEU A 128 -5.00 6.68 2.42
CA LEU A 128 -4.82 5.68 3.48
C LEU A 128 -5.51 6.10 4.77
N GLU A 129 -5.38 7.37 5.18
CA GLU A 129 -6.08 7.91 6.34
C GLU A 129 -7.60 7.79 6.20
N ARG A 130 -8.16 8.03 5.00
CA ARG A 130 -9.60 7.90 4.76
C ARG A 130 -10.06 6.45 4.77
N ASP A 131 -9.30 5.57 4.12
CA ASP A 131 -9.67 4.16 3.97
C ASP A 131 -9.58 3.41 5.31
N LEU A 132 -8.60 3.77 6.15
CA LEU A 132 -8.49 3.31 7.54
C LEU A 132 -9.42 4.07 8.51
N GLN A 133 -10.31 4.93 7.99
CA GLN A 133 -11.28 5.72 8.76
C GLN A 133 -10.64 6.51 9.91
N LEU A 134 -9.40 6.97 9.71
CA LEU A 134 -8.68 7.78 10.67
C LEU A 134 -9.30 9.18 10.67
N THR A 135 -10.30 9.38 11.53
CA THR A 135 -10.76 10.73 11.84
C THR A 135 -9.66 11.41 12.64
N SER A 136 -9.12 12.54 12.16
CA SER A 136 -8.36 13.46 13.02
C SER A 136 -9.30 13.94 14.13
N GLY A 137 -9.30 13.24 15.27
CA GLY A 137 -10.46 13.21 16.15
C GLY A 137 -10.16 12.77 17.57
N GLU A 138 -9.04 13.19 18.14
CA GLU A 138 -8.97 13.35 19.59
C GLU A 138 -9.31 14.80 19.94
N SER A 139 -10.61 15.12 19.82
CA SER A 139 -11.19 16.20 20.62
C SER A 139 -11.46 15.61 22.01
N GLU A 140 -10.41 15.50 22.82
CA GLU A 140 -10.57 15.27 24.25
C GLU A 140 -11.01 16.60 24.89
N THR A 141 -12.29 16.95 24.71
CA THR A 141 -12.88 18.06 25.46
C THR A 141 -12.95 17.64 26.91
N VAL A 142 -11.99 18.19 27.67
CA VAL A 142 -11.87 18.13 29.11
C VAL A 142 -13.24 18.23 29.77
N ARG A 143 -13.63 17.17 30.49
CA ARG A 143 -14.72 17.21 31.46
C ARG A 143 -14.29 18.15 32.58
N VAL A 144 -14.72 19.41 32.54
CA VAL A 144 -14.70 20.27 33.74
C VAL A 144 -16.10 20.27 34.33
N ASN A 145 -16.29 19.42 35.34
CA ASN A 145 -17.37 19.55 36.30
C ASN A 145 -17.24 20.90 37.01
N THR A 146 -18.27 21.75 36.96
CA THR A 146 -18.70 22.60 38.09
C THR A 146 -20.18 22.91 37.94
#